data_AF-A0A658BJ18-F1
#
_entry.id   AF-A0A658BJ18-F1
#
_cell.length_a   1.000
_cell.length_b   1.000
_cell.length_c   1.000
_cell.angle_alpha   90.00
_cell.angle_beta   90.00
_cell.angle_gamma   90.00
#
_symmetry.space_group_name_H-M   'P 1'
#
loop_
_entity.id
_entity.type
_entity.pdbx_description
1 polymer ?
#
loop_
_entity_poly.entity_id
_entity_poly.type
_entity_poly.pdbx_seq_one_letter_code
_entity_poly.pdbx_strand_id
1 'polypeptide(L)'
;MQFARKPKTKAGFKIIPGALIPAFFTLLTGCAALPDLAPYRDATLQLRSTVLVGGSAVQSGLDAAAGSYEAGDPAAKRIRESSQKFATEWRARIAAADSLVEYADALNDIARSATEGAGAARSLADSLGKLASGAGIAPPPAGTVAAAADAAAFVYAHIAAVRAAQSLDEALQSAQPAVDRVAALLTGDLQASLNLLRASHRLQRDALVLKYNEEMGFLKALTRERKEIYGRSSLRPEDEQRLKKLSEMHEATREWREPMEKALAEMESTLKIRVELIKSTQTAVAEWAAAHRNIAAAVREKRSVNVEALVQATLEARELVRRLKEL
;
A
#
# COMPACT_ATOMS: atom_id res chain seq x y z
N MET A 1 -10.87 -34.00 43.61
CA MET A 1 -10.79 -35.42 43.18
C MET A 1 -9.38 -35.72 42.73
N GLN A 2 -8.70 -36.59 43.47
CA GLN A 2 -7.34 -37.06 43.26
C GLN A 2 -7.37 -38.35 42.42
N PHE A 3 -6.53 -38.46 41.39
CA PHE A 3 -6.09 -39.73 40.80
C PHE A 3 -4.64 -39.53 40.34
N ALA A 4 -3.61 -40.09 40.98
CA ALA A 4 -3.20 -41.49 41.08
C ALA A 4 -2.15 -41.89 40.01
N ARG A 5 -0.88 -41.77 40.40
CA ARG A 5 0.37 -42.55 40.13
C ARG A 5 0.52 -43.45 38.88
N LYS A 6 1.60 -43.15 38.12
CA LYS A 6 2.79 -43.95 37.65
C LYS A 6 2.59 -45.29 36.89
N PRO A 7 3.47 -45.58 35.90
CA PRO A 7 4.69 -46.36 36.22
C PRO A 7 5.99 -45.87 35.57
N LYS A 8 7.10 -46.24 36.24
CA LYS A 8 8.50 -46.03 35.86
C LYS A 8 8.93 -47.10 34.85
N THR A 9 9.60 -46.71 33.78
CA THR A 9 10.41 -47.61 32.95
C THR A 9 11.90 -47.34 33.22
N LYS A 10 12.58 -48.36 33.76
CA LYS A 10 14.04 -48.42 33.88
C LYS A 10 14.57 -49.03 32.57
N ALA A 11 15.35 -48.27 31.81
CA ALA A 11 16.19 -48.83 30.75
C ALA A 11 17.64 -48.80 31.23
N GLY A 12 18.23 -49.99 31.33
CA GLY A 12 19.63 -50.19 31.72
C GLY A 12 20.56 -49.81 30.57
N PHE A 13 21.52 -48.94 30.85
CA PHE A 13 22.60 -48.57 29.94
C PHE A 13 23.80 -49.47 30.22
N LYS A 14 24.17 -50.32 29.25
CA LYS A 14 25.41 -51.12 29.30
C LYS A 14 26.55 -50.27 28.74
N ILE A 15 27.61 -50.12 29.53
CA ILE A 15 28.86 -49.45 29.15
C ILE A 15 29.72 -50.47 28.38
N ILE A 16 30.07 -50.15 27.13
CA ILE A 16 31.07 -50.88 26.34
C ILE A 16 32.39 -50.10 26.44
N PRO A 17 33.49 -50.71 26.93
CA PRO A 17 34.81 -50.09 26.92
C PRO A 17 35.53 -50.41 25.60
N GLY A 18 36.13 -49.39 24.99
CA GLY A 18 37.18 -49.61 23.99
C GLY A 18 36.80 -49.27 22.56
N ALA A 19 37.05 -48.03 22.18
CA ALA A 19 37.61 -47.66 20.87
C ALA A 19 38.03 -46.18 20.95
N LEU A 20 39.32 -45.94 21.16
CA LEU A 20 39.97 -44.66 20.91
C LEU A 20 39.94 -44.40 19.40
N ILE A 21 38.83 -43.84 18.92
CA ILE A 21 38.76 -43.22 17.59
C ILE A 21 39.32 -41.80 17.77
N PRO A 22 40.35 -41.40 17.02
CA PRO A 22 40.79 -40.02 17.01
C PRO A 22 39.62 -39.18 16.47
N ALA A 23 38.95 -38.48 17.38
CA ALA A 23 38.01 -37.43 17.06
C ALA A 23 38.80 -36.31 16.38
N PHE A 24 39.01 -36.48 15.07
CA PHE A 24 39.44 -35.43 14.18
C PHE A 24 38.37 -34.36 14.29
N PHE A 25 38.70 -33.30 15.03
CA PHE A 25 37.94 -32.06 15.12
C PHE A 25 37.73 -31.55 13.69
N THR A 26 36.62 -31.94 13.07
CA THR A 26 35.96 -31.16 12.04
C THR A 26 35.43 -29.90 12.73
N LEU A 27 36.35 -29.00 13.08
CA LEU A 27 36.09 -27.57 13.10
C LEU A 27 35.80 -27.18 11.66
N LEU A 28 34.65 -27.62 11.17
CA LEU A 28 33.94 -26.95 10.11
C LEU A 28 33.73 -25.55 10.65
N THR A 29 34.64 -24.66 10.26
CA THR A 29 34.45 -23.22 10.23
C THR A 29 33.19 -22.97 9.44
N GLY A 30 32.05 -23.13 10.12
CA GLY A 30 30.73 -22.86 9.61
C GLY A 30 30.70 -21.39 9.30
N CYS A 31 31.00 -21.04 8.05
CA CYS A 31 30.62 -19.77 7.48
C CYS A 31 29.11 -19.68 7.73
N ALA A 32 28.74 -18.86 8.72
CA ALA A 32 27.35 -18.69 9.10
C ALA A 32 26.62 -18.24 7.84
N ALA A 33 25.75 -19.09 7.31
CA ALA A 33 25.01 -18.77 6.09
C ALA A 33 24.25 -17.45 6.31
N LEU A 34 24.27 -16.58 5.30
CA LEU A 34 23.46 -15.36 5.32
C LEU A 34 21.98 -15.72 5.55
N PRO A 35 21.21 -14.86 6.22
CA PRO A 35 19.81 -15.15 6.48
C PRO A 35 19.02 -15.32 5.19
N ASP A 36 17.99 -16.18 5.24
CA ASP A 36 17.04 -16.33 4.14
C ASP A 36 16.24 -15.04 3.92
N LEU A 37 16.30 -14.51 2.70
CA LEU A 37 15.63 -13.27 2.29
C LEU A 37 14.43 -13.52 1.36
N ALA A 38 14.08 -14.78 1.07
CA ALA A 38 12.93 -15.11 0.24
C ALA A 38 11.62 -14.47 0.76
N PRO A 39 11.33 -14.45 2.08
CA PRO A 39 10.14 -13.77 2.60
C PRO A 39 10.08 -12.26 2.30
N TYR A 40 11.23 -11.56 2.33
CA TYR A 40 11.31 -10.14 2.00
C TYR A 40 11.02 -9.88 0.52
N ARG A 41 11.62 -10.70 -0.35
CA ARG A 41 11.41 -10.68 -1.80
C ARG A 41 9.95 -10.93 -2.15
N ASP A 42 9.36 -11.99 -1.60
CA ASP A 42 7.97 -12.37 -1.91
C ASP A 42 6.97 -11.30 -1.44
N ALA A 43 7.21 -10.68 -0.28
CA ALA A 43 6.39 -9.56 0.17
C ALA A 43 6.59 -8.31 -0.73
N THR A 44 7.80 -8.06 -1.23
CA THR A 44 8.05 -6.97 -2.19
C THR A 44 7.31 -7.19 -3.52
N LEU A 45 7.23 -8.43 -4.01
CA LEU A 45 6.41 -8.79 -5.16
C LEU A 45 4.91 -8.51 -4.92
N GLN A 46 4.42 -8.79 -3.71
CA GLN A 46 3.04 -8.46 -3.34
C GLN A 46 2.82 -6.96 -3.26
N LEU A 47 3.75 -6.19 -2.69
CA LEU A 47 3.72 -4.73 -2.66
C LEU A 47 3.66 -4.13 -4.08
N ARG A 48 4.42 -4.67 -5.03
CA ARG A 48 4.33 -4.24 -6.44
C ARG A 48 2.91 -4.40 -7.00
N SER A 49 2.26 -5.53 -6.71
CA SER A 49 0.88 -5.78 -7.15
C SER A 49 -0.11 -4.76 -6.56
N THR A 50 0.06 -4.39 -5.30
CA THR A 50 -0.83 -3.43 -4.63
C THR A 50 -0.63 -2.01 -5.15
N VAL A 51 0.59 -1.60 -5.49
CA VAL A 51 0.88 -0.33 -6.19
C VAL A 51 0.20 -0.28 -7.57
N LEU A 52 0.26 -1.37 -8.33
CA LEU A 52 -0.39 -1.47 -9.64
C LEU A 52 -1.92 -1.30 -9.51
N VAL A 53 -2.54 -2.07 -8.60
CA VAL A 53 -4.01 -2.01 -8.41
C VAL A 53 -4.44 -0.68 -7.80
N GLY A 54 -3.66 -0.10 -6.88
CA GLY A 54 -3.91 1.22 -6.31
C GLY A 54 -4.00 2.32 -7.37
N GLY A 55 -3.10 2.28 -8.36
CA GLY A 55 -3.18 3.16 -9.53
C GLY A 55 -4.47 3.00 -10.33
N SER A 56 -4.79 1.76 -10.70
CA SER A 56 -6.02 1.44 -11.44
C SER A 56 -7.29 1.85 -10.67
N ALA A 57 -7.28 1.77 -9.34
CA ALA A 57 -8.38 2.20 -8.48
C ALA A 57 -8.60 3.73 -8.51
N VAL A 58 -7.52 4.51 -8.60
CA VAL A 58 -7.60 5.97 -8.74
C VAL A 58 -8.07 6.34 -10.15
N GLN A 59 -7.47 5.73 -11.18
CA GLN A 59 -7.84 5.99 -12.57
C GLN A 59 -9.32 5.67 -12.83
N SER A 60 -9.80 4.50 -12.41
CA SER A 60 -11.21 4.14 -12.53
C SER A 60 -12.15 5.08 -11.75
N GLY A 61 -11.68 5.70 -10.66
CA GLY A 61 -12.42 6.73 -9.93
C GLY A 61 -12.56 8.03 -10.72
N LEU A 62 -11.50 8.43 -11.41
CA LEU A 62 -11.53 9.59 -12.32
C LEU A 62 -12.43 9.32 -13.52
N ASP A 63 -12.34 8.12 -14.11
CA ASP A 63 -13.18 7.75 -15.24
C ASP A 63 -14.66 7.66 -14.86
N ALA A 64 -14.98 7.12 -13.67
CA ALA A 64 -16.35 7.11 -13.14
C ALA A 64 -16.87 8.53 -12.85
N ALA A 65 -16.04 9.42 -12.30
CA ALA A 65 -16.40 10.81 -12.10
C ALA A 65 -16.68 11.51 -13.43
N ALA A 66 -15.85 11.30 -14.46
CA ALA A 66 -16.08 11.85 -15.80
C ALA A 66 -17.36 11.29 -16.45
N GLY A 67 -17.66 10.00 -16.24
CA GLY A 67 -18.87 9.34 -16.74
C GLY A 67 -20.17 9.78 -16.05
N SER A 68 -20.08 10.52 -14.94
CA SER A 68 -21.26 11.03 -14.21
C SER A 68 -21.78 12.36 -14.77
N TYR A 69 -21.13 12.91 -15.79
CA TYR A 69 -21.53 14.13 -16.49
C TYR A 69 -22.07 13.79 -17.89
N GLU A 70 -22.87 14.71 -18.44
CA GLU A 70 -23.42 14.59 -19.79
C GLU A 70 -22.32 14.57 -20.87
N ALA A 71 -22.65 13.97 -22.02
CA ALA A 71 -21.76 13.93 -23.16
C ALA A 71 -21.45 15.37 -23.65
N GLY A 72 -20.15 15.69 -23.74
CA GLY A 72 -19.69 17.02 -24.15
C GLY A 72 -19.49 18.03 -23.01
N ASP A 73 -19.81 17.67 -21.76
CA ASP A 73 -19.60 18.56 -20.61
C ASP A 73 -18.10 18.92 -20.44
N PRO A 74 -17.74 20.22 -20.33
CA PRO A 74 -16.35 20.66 -20.15
C PRO A 74 -15.68 20.15 -18.87
N ALA A 75 -16.42 19.89 -17.80
CA ALA A 75 -15.91 19.24 -16.58
C ALA A 75 -15.56 17.78 -16.86
N ALA A 76 -16.43 17.03 -17.55
CA ALA A 76 -16.14 15.65 -17.96
C ALA A 76 -14.84 15.55 -18.77
N LYS A 77 -14.65 16.47 -19.73
CA LYS A 77 -13.42 16.54 -20.54
C LYS A 77 -12.17 16.75 -19.67
N ARG A 78 -12.20 17.73 -18.76
CA ARG A 78 -11.08 18.02 -17.85
C ARG A 78 -10.76 16.86 -16.90
N ILE A 79 -11.78 16.13 -16.44
CA ILE A 79 -11.58 14.94 -15.59
C ILE A 79 -10.92 13.82 -16.40
N ARG A 80 -11.34 13.57 -17.65
CA ARG A 80 -10.68 12.58 -18.53
C ARG A 80 -9.23 12.94 -18.83
N GLU A 81 -8.94 14.22 -19.10
CA GLU A 81 -7.57 14.70 -19.26
C GLU A 81 -6.73 14.47 -17.99
N SER A 82 -7.32 14.71 -16.81
CA SER A 82 -6.68 14.43 -15.52
C SER A 82 -6.45 12.92 -15.30
N SER A 83 -7.40 12.07 -15.70
CA SER A 83 -7.29 10.61 -15.66
C SER A 83 -6.13 10.11 -16.54
N GLN A 84 -6.03 10.61 -17.78
CA GLN A 84 -4.95 10.27 -18.70
C GLN A 84 -3.58 10.77 -18.23
N LYS A 85 -3.53 11.99 -17.69
CA LYS A 85 -2.33 12.55 -17.09
C LYS A 85 -1.88 11.70 -15.91
N PHE A 86 -2.79 11.39 -14.98
CA PHE A 86 -2.52 10.51 -13.85
C PHE A 86 -2.00 9.14 -14.31
N ALA A 87 -2.68 8.49 -15.26
CA ALA A 87 -2.26 7.19 -15.78
C ALA A 87 -0.83 7.25 -16.37
N THR A 88 -0.48 8.34 -17.04
CA THR A 88 0.86 8.57 -17.59
C THR A 88 1.90 8.76 -16.49
N GLU A 89 1.62 9.61 -15.50
CA GLU A 89 2.51 9.87 -14.37
C GLU A 89 2.68 8.64 -13.45
N TRP A 90 1.64 7.80 -13.34
CA TRP A 90 1.64 6.59 -12.53
C TRP A 90 2.49 5.46 -13.14
N ARG A 91 2.72 5.45 -14.46
CA ARG A 91 3.65 4.48 -15.07
C ARG A 91 5.05 4.56 -14.47
N ALA A 92 5.52 5.74 -14.11
CA ALA A 92 6.79 5.91 -13.42
C ALA A 92 6.79 5.22 -12.04
N ARG A 93 5.65 5.20 -11.34
CA ARG A 93 5.51 4.55 -10.02
C ARG A 93 5.45 3.03 -10.15
N ILE A 94 4.86 2.52 -11.23
CA ILE A 94 4.93 1.09 -11.57
C ILE A 94 6.39 0.69 -11.82
N ALA A 95 7.14 1.48 -12.60
CA ALA A 95 8.56 1.24 -12.83
C ALA A 95 9.38 1.31 -11.53
N ALA A 96 9.06 2.24 -10.62
CA ALA A 96 9.66 2.28 -9.29
C ALA A 96 9.39 0.99 -8.49
N ALA A 97 8.16 0.48 -8.55
CA ALA A 97 7.79 -0.78 -7.90
C ALA A 97 8.45 -2.01 -8.55
N ASP A 98 8.66 -2.00 -9.87
CA ASP A 98 9.49 -2.99 -10.56
C ASP A 98 10.93 -2.96 -9.99
N SER A 99 11.50 -1.77 -9.82
CA SER A 99 12.85 -1.64 -9.25
C SER A 99 12.95 -2.03 -7.77
N LEU A 100 11.87 -1.93 -6.98
CA LEU A 100 11.83 -2.49 -5.62
C LEU A 100 12.01 -4.02 -5.66
N VAL A 101 11.33 -4.68 -6.60
CA VAL A 101 11.44 -6.13 -6.78
C VAL A 101 12.84 -6.51 -7.24
N GLU A 102 13.41 -5.82 -8.22
CA GLU A 102 14.79 -6.07 -8.66
C GLU A 102 15.80 -5.88 -7.53
N TYR A 103 15.60 -4.89 -6.66
CA TYR A 103 16.43 -4.68 -5.48
C TYR A 103 16.32 -5.84 -4.47
N ALA A 104 15.10 -6.29 -4.20
CA ALA A 104 14.87 -7.43 -3.30
C ALA A 104 15.39 -8.76 -3.88
N ASP A 105 15.29 -8.96 -5.19
CA ASP A 105 15.90 -10.08 -5.91
C ASP A 105 17.43 -10.06 -5.76
N ALA A 106 18.06 -8.90 -6.00
CA ALA A 106 19.51 -8.75 -5.84
C ALA A 106 19.99 -9.07 -4.41
N LEU A 107 19.26 -8.60 -3.39
CA LEU A 107 19.55 -8.95 -2.00
C LEU A 107 19.44 -10.46 -1.75
N ASN A 108 18.38 -11.09 -2.24
CA ASN A 108 18.17 -12.52 -2.11
C ASN A 108 19.26 -13.34 -2.82
N ASP A 109 19.70 -12.92 -4.00
CA ASP A 109 20.79 -13.58 -4.73
C ASP A 109 22.14 -13.44 -4.02
N ILE A 110 22.42 -12.27 -3.44
CA ILE A 110 23.60 -12.06 -2.58
C ILE A 110 23.55 -13.04 -1.39
N ALA A 111 22.42 -13.13 -0.69
CA ALA A 111 22.26 -14.04 0.45
C ALA A 111 22.47 -15.52 0.05
N ARG A 112 21.87 -15.95 -1.07
CA ARG A 112 21.96 -17.34 -1.57
C ARG A 112 23.35 -17.72 -2.08
N SER A 113 24.05 -16.78 -2.70
CA SER A 113 25.41 -17.03 -3.21
C SER A 113 26.45 -17.18 -2.09
N ALA A 114 26.08 -16.84 -0.85
CA ALA A 114 26.99 -16.73 0.30
C ALA A 114 28.23 -15.85 0.00
N THR A 115 28.11 -14.95 -0.98
CA THR A 115 29.22 -14.07 -1.37
C THR A 115 29.25 -12.90 -0.39
N GLU A 116 30.22 -12.91 0.51
CA GLU A 116 30.52 -11.78 1.37
C GLU A 116 31.64 -10.93 0.72
N GLY A 117 31.51 -9.60 0.76
CA GLY A 117 32.59 -8.68 0.40
C GLY A 117 32.24 -7.68 -0.71
N ALA A 118 33.28 -7.07 -1.28
CA ALA A 118 33.17 -5.94 -2.22
C ALA A 118 32.34 -6.25 -3.50
N GLY A 119 32.28 -7.51 -3.93
CA GLY A 119 31.43 -7.91 -5.07
C GLY A 119 29.94 -7.77 -4.76
N ALA A 120 29.51 -8.25 -3.59
CA ALA A 120 28.13 -8.10 -3.11
C ALA A 120 27.77 -6.63 -2.88
N ALA A 121 28.70 -5.84 -2.30
CA ALA A 121 28.52 -4.41 -2.10
C ALA A 121 28.30 -3.65 -3.42
N ARG A 122 29.07 -3.96 -4.47
CA ARG A 122 28.87 -3.38 -5.81
C ARG A 122 27.52 -3.75 -6.41
N SER A 123 27.14 -5.03 -6.35
CA SER A 123 25.84 -5.50 -6.82
C SER A 123 24.68 -4.77 -6.13
N LEU A 124 24.79 -4.60 -4.80
CA LEU A 124 23.83 -3.84 -4.01
C LEU A 124 23.78 -2.35 -4.39
N ALA A 125 24.94 -1.74 -4.64
CA ALA A 125 24.99 -0.34 -5.08
C ALA A 125 24.32 -0.16 -6.45
N ASP A 126 24.53 -1.10 -7.37
CA ASP A 126 23.94 -1.04 -8.71
C ASP A 126 22.42 -1.26 -8.67
N SER A 127 21.93 -2.21 -7.85
CA SER A 127 20.48 -2.39 -7.65
C SER A 127 19.84 -1.19 -6.95
N LEU A 128 20.52 -0.57 -5.97
CA LEU A 128 20.07 0.66 -5.32
C LEU A 128 20.04 1.84 -6.30
N GLY A 129 20.99 1.93 -7.22
CA GLY A 129 21.00 2.93 -8.30
C GLY A 129 19.82 2.78 -9.26
N LYS A 130 19.48 1.54 -9.63
CA LYS A 130 18.27 1.24 -10.41
C LYS A 130 17.01 1.62 -9.63
N LEU A 131 16.94 1.27 -8.35
CA LEU A 131 15.82 1.64 -7.49
C LEU A 131 15.62 3.15 -7.41
N ALA A 132 16.69 3.91 -7.16
CA ALA A 132 16.66 5.36 -7.15
C ALA A 132 16.13 5.92 -8.48
N SER A 133 16.68 5.42 -9.59
CA SER A 133 16.26 5.84 -10.94
C SER A 133 14.79 5.51 -11.22
N GLY A 134 14.33 4.32 -10.85
CA GLY A 134 12.93 3.90 -10.97
C GLY A 134 11.98 4.78 -10.16
N ALA A 135 12.41 5.22 -8.97
CA ALA A 135 11.71 6.18 -8.14
C ALA A 135 11.77 7.64 -8.66
N GLY A 136 12.34 7.87 -9.86
CA GLY A 136 12.46 9.19 -10.47
C GLY A 136 13.62 10.03 -9.91
N ILE A 137 14.54 9.43 -9.15
CA ILE A 137 15.73 10.09 -8.62
C ILE A 137 16.85 10.00 -9.66
N ALA A 138 16.96 11.05 -10.48
CA ALA A 138 18.01 11.14 -11.50
C ALA A 138 19.39 11.38 -10.86
N PRO A 139 20.49 10.85 -11.44
CA PRO A 139 21.83 11.17 -11.00
C PRO A 139 22.12 12.66 -11.17
N PRO A 140 22.80 13.31 -10.20
CA PRO A 140 23.20 14.70 -10.37
C PRO A 140 24.15 14.82 -11.57
N PRO A 141 24.05 15.90 -12.38
CA PRO A 141 25.03 16.18 -13.41
C PRO A 141 26.44 16.20 -12.80
N ALA A 142 27.42 15.65 -13.53
CA ALA A 142 28.80 15.67 -13.07
C ALA A 142 29.26 17.11 -12.80
N GLY A 143 29.67 17.40 -11.56
CA GLY A 143 30.19 18.71 -11.16
C GLY A 143 29.18 19.73 -10.60
N THR A 144 27.89 19.40 -10.46
CA THR A 144 26.90 20.32 -9.85
C THR A 144 26.55 19.96 -8.41
N VAL A 145 26.68 20.92 -7.48
CA VAL A 145 26.37 20.79 -6.04
C VAL A 145 25.18 21.68 -5.62
N ALA A 146 24.23 21.97 -6.52
CA ALA A 146 23.19 22.99 -6.27
C ALA A 146 21.86 22.43 -5.71
N ALA A 147 21.26 23.17 -4.78
CA ALA A 147 20.19 22.82 -3.83
C ALA A 147 18.84 22.22 -4.35
N ALA A 148 18.58 22.15 -5.65
CA ALA A 148 17.50 21.28 -6.17
C ALA A 148 17.93 19.79 -6.22
N ALA A 149 19.24 19.55 -6.07
CA ALA A 149 19.89 18.25 -6.05
C ALA A 149 19.86 17.56 -4.68
N ASP A 150 19.26 18.12 -3.63
CA ASP A 150 19.45 17.59 -2.26
C ASP A 150 19.03 16.12 -2.11
N ALA A 151 17.88 15.72 -2.66
CA ALA A 151 17.43 14.32 -2.59
C ALA A 151 18.28 13.39 -3.47
N ALA A 152 18.61 13.84 -4.68
CA ALA A 152 19.40 13.07 -5.64
C ALA A 152 20.85 12.92 -5.16
N ALA A 153 21.52 14.02 -4.84
CA ALA A 153 22.86 14.04 -4.28
C ALA A 153 22.94 13.20 -2.99
N PHE A 154 21.94 13.30 -2.11
CA PHE A 154 21.87 12.47 -0.91
C PHE A 154 21.83 10.97 -1.24
N VAL A 155 20.89 10.54 -2.10
CA VAL A 155 20.75 9.13 -2.46
C VAL A 155 21.98 8.61 -3.20
N TYR A 156 22.53 9.37 -4.15
CA TYR A 156 23.72 8.97 -4.90
C TYR A 156 25.01 9.01 -4.07
N ALA A 157 25.12 9.87 -3.05
CA ALA A 157 26.21 9.81 -2.08
C ALA A 157 26.17 8.49 -1.29
N HIS A 158 24.97 8.05 -0.88
CA HIS A 158 24.80 6.75 -0.23
C HIS A 158 25.08 5.59 -1.18
N ILE A 159 24.66 5.65 -2.45
CA ILE A 159 25.03 4.64 -3.45
C ILE A 159 26.57 4.55 -3.62
N ALA A 160 27.25 5.69 -3.64
CA ALA A 160 28.71 5.72 -3.69
C ALA A 160 29.35 5.09 -2.44
N ALA A 161 28.81 5.36 -1.25
CA ALA A 161 29.24 4.73 0.00
C ALA A 161 29.02 3.21 -0.02
N VAL A 162 27.86 2.74 -0.47
CA VAL A 162 27.56 1.31 -0.66
C VAL A 162 28.57 0.66 -1.60
N ARG A 163 28.93 1.32 -2.71
CA ARG A 163 29.91 0.81 -3.67
C ARG A 163 31.33 0.74 -3.09
N ALA A 164 31.66 1.64 -2.17
CA ALA A 164 32.95 1.68 -1.49
C ALA A 164 33.06 0.70 -0.31
N ALA A 165 31.93 0.19 0.19
CA ALA A 165 31.88 -0.73 1.31
C ALA A 165 32.66 -2.02 1.04
N GLN A 166 33.34 -2.52 2.06
CA GLN A 166 34.18 -3.73 1.96
C GLN A 166 33.41 -5.00 2.36
N SER A 167 32.25 -4.85 2.98
CA SER A 167 31.40 -5.94 3.45
C SER A 167 29.93 -5.71 3.13
N LEU A 168 29.14 -6.77 3.15
CA LEU A 168 27.68 -6.69 2.96
C LEU A 168 26.99 -5.93 4.11
N ASP A 169 27.44 -6.12 5.36
CA ASP A 169 26.89 -5.40 6.52
C ASP A 169 27.06 -3.88 6.37
N GLU A 170 28.28 -3.42 6.06
CA GLU A 170 28.58 -2.01 5.81
C GLU A 170 27.77 -1.46 4.62
N ALA A 171 27.63 -2.25 3.55
CA ALA A 171 26.85 -1.89 2.38
C ALA A 171 25.36 -1.73 2.72
N LEU A 172 24.75 -2.65 3.47
CA LEU A 172 23.36 -2.58 3.90
C LEU A 172 23.09 -1.38 4.82
N GLN A 173 24.00 -1.11 5.76
CA GLN A 173 23.91 0.06 6.64
C GLN A 173 23.99 1.36 5.84
N SER A 174 24.91 1.42 4.87
CA SER A 174 25.09 2.59 4.00
C SER A 174 23.93 2.81 3.03
N ALA A 175 23.23 1.73 2.63
CA ALA A 175 22.07 1.78 1.74
C ALA A 175 20.80 2.28 2.45
N GLN A 176 20.68 2.08 3.77
CA GLN A 176 19.44 2.36 4.50
C GLN A 176 18.90 3.79 4.31
N PRO A 177 19.71 4.86 4.38
CA PRO A 177 19.18 6.21 4.23
C PRO A 177 18.60 6.47 2.83
N ALA A 178 19.18 5.88 1.79
CA ALA A 178 18.64 5.94 0.44
C ALA A 178 17.32 5.16 0.32
N VAL A 179 17.24 3.97 0.92
CA VAL A 179 16.02 3.16 1.02
C VAL A 179 14.89 3.94 1.71
N ASP A 180 15.18 4.57 2.85
CA ASP A 180 14.22 5.41 3.59
C ASP A 180 13.74 6.59 2.73
N ARG A 181 14.65 7.22 1.96
CA ARG A 181 14.30 8.34 1.08
C ARG A 181 13.39 7.91 -0.06
N VAL A 182 13.66 6.76 -0.69
CA VAL A 182 12.81 6.18 -1.74
C VAL A 182 11.44 5.84 -1.18
N ALA A 183 11.35 5.20 -0.01
CA ALA A 183 10.09 4.88 0.64
C ALA A 183 9.27 6.13 0.98
N ALA A 184 9.92 7.21 1.41
CA ALA A 184 9.26 8.49 1.67
C ALA A 184 8.67 9.12 0.39
N LEU A 185 9.39 9.06 -0.73
CA LEU A 185 8.89 9.55 -2.03
C LEU A 185 7.66 8.76 -2.49
N LEU A 186 7.72 7.43 -2.45
CA LEU A 186 6.60 6.56 -2.81
C LEU A 186 5.38 6.80 -1.91
N THR A 187 5.60 7.02 -0.61
CA THR A 187 4.54 7.37 0.34
C THR A 187 3.89 8.71 0.00
N GLY A 188 4.69 9.71 -0.40
CA GLY A 188 4.21 11.01 -0.87
C GLY A 188 3.36 10.91 -2.13
N ASP A 189 3.78 10.09 -3.10
CA ASP A 189 3.02 9.82 -4.32
C ASP A 189 1.67 9.15 -4.02
N LEU A 190 1.66 8.15 -3.14
CA LEU A 190 0.42 7.49 -2.68
C LEU A 190 -0.51 8.49 -1.97
N GLN A 191 0.03 9.44 -1.21
CA GLN A 191 -0.75 10.48 -0.57
C GLN A 191 -1.37 11.45 -1.59
N ALA A 192 -0.64 11.81 -2.65
CA ALA A 192 -1.16 12.61 -3.75
C ALA A 192 -2.30 11.88 -4.46
N SER A 193 -2.13 10.59 -4.73
CA SER A 193 -3.17 9.71 -5.29
C SER A 193 -4.43 9.64 -4.43
N LEU A 194 -4.27 9.55 -3.10
CA LEU A 194 -5.40 9.58 -2.17
C LEU A 194 -6.17 10.91 -2.22
N ASN A 195 -5.46 12.03 -2.35
CA ASN A 195 -6.08 13.34 -2.48
C ASN A 195 -6.86 13.49 -3.79
N LEU A 196 -6.29 12.99 -4.89
CA LEU A 196 -6.94 12.97 -6.21
C LEU A 196 -8.21 12.10 -6.19
N LEU A 197 -8.14 10.91 -5.60
CA LEU A 197 -9.29 10.02 -5.45
C LEU A 197 -10.44 10.68 -4.67
N ARG A 198 -10.13 11.35 -3.55
CA ARG A 198 -11.14 12.08 -2.76
C ARG A 198 -11.73 13.26 -3.53
N ALA A 199 -10.93 13.98 -4.29
CA ALA A 199 -11.42 15.05 -5.15
C ALA A 199 -12.36 14.51 -6.24
N SER A 200 -11.99 13.37 -6.86
CA SER A 200 -12.82 12.68 -7.85
C SER A 200 -14.18 12.26 -7.29
N HIS A 201 -14.20 11.65 -6.09
CA HIS A 201 -15.45 11.27 -5.43
C HIS A 201 -16.35 12.47 -5.14
N ARG A 202 -15.79 13.59 -4.69
CA ARG A 202 -16.56 14.83 -4.49
C ARG A 202 -17.20 15.31 -5.78
N LEU A 203 -16.44 15.35 -6.88
CA LEU A 203 -16.99 15.74 -8.19
C LEU A 203 -18.10 14.80 -8.65
N GLN A 204 -17.91 13.48 -8.48
CA GLN A 204 -18.93 12.50 -8.82
C GLN A 204 -20.21 12.71 -8.01
N ARG A 205 -20.07 12.94 -6.70
CA ARG A 205 -21.20 13.17 -5.80
C ARG A 205 -21.92 14.47 -6.17
N ASP A 206 -21.18 15.53 -6.43
CA ASP A 206 -21.74 16.83 -6.79
C ASP A 206 -22.48 16.76 -8.13
N ALA A 207 -21.95 16.01 -9.12
CA ALA A 207 -22.64 15.77 -10.38
C ALA A 207 -23.98 15.04 -10.18
N LEU A 208 -23.99 14.01 -9.33
CA LEU A 208 -25.21 13.27 -9.01
C LEU A 208 -26.22 14.16 -8.26
N VAL A 209 -25.77 14.96 -7.30
CA VAL A 209 -26.64 15.90 -6.57
C VAL A 209 -27.20 16.96 -7.50
N LEU A 210 -26.39 17.49 -8.42
CA LEU A 210 -26.81 18.47 -9.41
C LEU A 210 -27.90 17.89 -10.34
N LYS A 211 -27.74 16.63 -10.76
CA LYS A 211 -28.72 15.91 -11.59
C LYS A 211 -30.10 15.82 -10.95
N TYR A 212 -30.16 15.69 -9.62
CA TYR A 212 -31.43 15.59 -8.86
C TYR A 212 -31.75 16.86 -8.07
N ASN A 213 -31.18 18.02 -8.44
CA ASN A 213 -31.25 19.20 -7.59
C ASN A 213 -32.68 19.73 -7.41
N GLU A 214 -33.48 19.72 -8.47
CA GLU A 214 -34.88 20.16 -8.43
C GLU A 214 -35.74 19.22 -7.60
N GLU A 215 -35.59 17.90 -7.83
CA GLU A 215 -36.28 16.84 -7.11
C GLU A 215 -35.93 16.84 -5.62
N MET A 216 -34.67 17.07 -5.28
CA MET A 216 -34.21 17.23 -3.90
C MET A 216 -34.77 18.50 -3.26
N GLY A 217 -34.95 19.59 -4.03
CA GLY A 217 -35.65 20.80 -3.59
C GLY A 217 -37.11 20.52 -3.26
N PHE A 218 -37.81 19.80 -4.13
CA PHE A 218 -39.19 19.37 -3.94
C PHE A 218 -39.33 18.48 -2.69
N LEU A 219 -38.49 17.45 -2.54
CA LEU A 219 -38.51 16.57 -1.37
C LEU A 219 -38.29 17.34 -0.06
N LYS A 220 -37.30 18.26 -0.03
CA LYS A 220 -37.06 19.12 1.14
C LYS A 220 -38.28 19.96 1.50
N ALA A 221 -38.99 20.51 0.50
CA ALA A 221 -40.21 21.26 0.71
C ALA A 221 -41.32 20.39 1.33
N LEU A 222 -41.53 19.17 0.81
CA LEU A 222 -42.49 18.21 1.36
C LEU A 222 -42.15 17.83 2.82
N THR A 223 -40.89 17.52 3.10
CA THR A 223 -40.44 17.16 4.47
C THR A 223 -40.63 18.33 5.44
N ARG A 224 -40.30 19.56 5.02
CA ARG A 224 -40.48 20.76 5.84
C ARG A 224 -41.95 20.99 6.16
N GLU A 225 -42.82 20.97 5.15
CA GLU A 225 -44.25 21.20 5.35
C GLU A 225 -44.87 20.14 6.27
N ARG A 226 -44.51 18.86 6.06
CA ARG A 226 -44.93 17.78 6.96
C ARG A 226 -44.49 18.01 8.40
N LYS A 227 -43.23 18.44 8.61
CA LYS A 227 -42.70 18.76 9.95
C LYS A 227 -43.42 19.94 10.60
N GLU A 228 -43.76 20.97 9.83
CA GLU A 228 -44.52 22.13 10.30
C GLU A 228 -45.92 21.75 10.77
N ILE A 229 -46.61 20.86 10.05
CA ILE A 229 -47.94 20.37 10.46
C ILE A 229 -47.85 19.54 11.75
N TYR A 230 -46.91 18.59 11.84
CA TYR A 230 -46.70 17.80 13.06
C TYR A 230 -46.25 18.62 14.27
N GLY A 231 -45.62 19.79 14.05
CA GLY A 231 -45.17 20.69 15.11
C GLY A 231 -46.28 21.53 15.73
N ARG A 232 -47.52 21.47 15.23
CA ARG A 232 -48.65 22.23 15.78
C ARG A 232 -49.16 21.61 17.08
N SER A 233 -49.69 22.44 17.98
CA SER A 233 -50.25 22.01 19.26
C SER A 233 -51.52 21.15 19.13
N SER A 234 -52.23 21.27 18.01
CA SER A 234 -53.38 20.44 17.67
C SER A 234 -53.50 20.28 16.15
N LEU A 235 -53.93 19.10 15.71
CA LEU A 235 -54.18 18.79 14.30
C LEU A 235 -55.64 19.07 13.97
N ARG A 236 -55.89 19.84 12.90
CA ARG A 236 -57.23 20.06 12.36
C ARG A 236 -57.55 18.98 11.30
N PRO A 237 -58.82 18.69 11.00
CA PRO A 237 -59.18 17.73 9.96
C PRO A 237 -58.57 18.04 8.58
N GLU A 238 -58.41 19.33 8.23
CA GLU A 238 -57.70 19.78 7.02
C GLU A 238 -56.23 19.36 7.02
N ASP A 239 -55.60 19.38 8.19
CA ASP A 239 -54.18 19.03 8.36
C ASP A 239 -53.99 17.53 8.15
N GLU A 240 -54.94 16.69 8.56
CA GLU A 240 -54.93 15.25 8.28
C GLU A 240 -55.02 14.96 6.78
N GLN A 241 -55.93 15.62 6.06
CA GLN A 241 -56.03 15.48 4.60
C GLN A 241 -54.75 15.95 3.91
N ARG A 242 -54.17 17.06 4.36
CA ARG A 242 -52.91 17.56 3.82
C ARG A 242 -51.76 16.59 4.07
N LEU A 243 -51.66 16.01 5.26
CA LEU A 243 -50.66 14.99 5.59
C LEU A 243 -50.79 13.73 4.73
N LYS A 244 -52.02 13.31 4.41
CA LYS A 244 -52.25 12.21 3.47
C LYS A 244 -51.69 12.54 2.08
N LYS A 245 -52.03 13.72 1.54
CA LYS A 245 -51.51 14.18 0.23
C LYS A 245 -49.99 14.33 0.22
N LEU A 246 -49.39 14.87 1.28
CA LEU A 246 -47.94 14.96 1.43
C LEU A 246 -47.29 13.58 1.47
N SER A 247 -47.94 12.58 2.09
CA SER A 247 -47.45 11.21 2.12
C SER A 247 -47.50 10.56 0.74
N GLU A 248 -48.58 10.77 -0.02
CA GLU A 248 -48.69 10.31 -1.42
C GLU A 248 -47.61 10.95 -2.31
N MET A 249 -47.37 12.27 -2.17
CA MET A 249 -46.31 12.96 -2.91
C MET A 249 -44.92 12.47 -2.51
N HIS A 250 -44.69 12.22 -1.22
CA HIS A 250 -43.43 11.66 -0.74
C HIS A 250 -43.22 10.23 -1.28
N GLU A 251 -44.28 9.44 -1.37
CA GLU A 251 -44.22 8.10 -1.96
C GLU A 251 -43.90 8.16 -3.46
N ALA A 252 -44.48 9.12 -4.18
CA ALA A 252 -44.16 9.35 -5.59
C ALA A 252 -42.68 9.73 -5.82
N THR A 253 -41.98 10.30 -4.82
CA THR A 253 -40.54 10.57 -4.95
C THR A 253 -39.66 9.32 -4.92
N ARG A 254 -40.20 8.18 -4.48
CA ARG A 254 -39.43 6.95 -4.26
C ARG A 254 -38.72 6.48 -5.53
N GLU A 255 -39.37 6.60 -6.68
CA GLU A 255 -38.88 6.12 -7.98
C GLU A 255 -37.50 6.70 -8.34
N TRP A 256 -37.27 7.98 -8.09
CA TRP A 256 -35.97 8.62 -8.35
C TRP A 256 -35.08 8.68 -7.12
N ARG A 257 -35.66 8.75 -5.92
CA ARG A 257 -34.92 8.89 -4.66
C ARG A 257 -34.15 7.64 -4.29
N GLU A 258 -34.76 6.47 -4.38
CA GLU A 258 -34.11 5.21 -3.98
C GLU A 258 -32.89 4.88 -4.87
N PRO A 259 -32.96 4.97 -6.22
CA PRO A 259 -31.77 4.78 -7.06
C PRO A 259 -30.66 5.78 -6.77
N MET A 260 -30.99 7.05 -6.52
CA MET A 260 -30.00 8.08 -6.16
C MET A 260 -29.34 7.79 -4.81
N GLU A 261 -30.12 7.46 -3.77
CA GLU A 261 -29.59 7.08 -2.45
C GLU A 261 -28.71 5.84 -2.54
N LYS A 262 -29.12 4.84 -3.33
CA LYS A 262 -28.33 3.63 -3.61
C LYS A 262 -27.01 3.98 -4.30
N ALA A 263 -27.03 4.80 -5.34
CA ALA A 263 -25.83 5.23 -6.04
C ALA A 263 -24.86 5.98 -5.11
N LEU A 264 -25.37 6.88 -4.26
CA LEU A 264 -24.55 7.57 -3.25
C LEU A 264 -23.90 6.61 -2.26
N ALA A 265 -24.66 5.60 -1.80
CA ALA A 265 -24.14 4.58 -0.88
C ALA A 265 -23.07 3.70 -1.54
N GLU A 266 -23.27 3.29 -2.79
CA GLU A 266 -22.30 2.52 -3.57
C GLU A 266 -21.01 3.30 -3.82
N MET A 267 -21.11 4.59 -4.15
CA MET A 267 -19.96 5.47 -4.32
C MET A 267 -19.16 5.60 -3.01
N GLU A 268 -19.83 5.78 -1.87
CA GLU A 268 -19.15 5.90 -0.57
C GLU A 268 -18.48 4.59 -0.15
N SER A 269 -19.15 3.45 -0.35
CA SER A 269 -18.58 2.12 -0.11
C SER A 269 -17.32 1.89 -0.95
N THR A 270 -17.39 2.24 -2.24
CA THR A 270 -16.27 2.14 -3.18
C THR A 270 -15.11 3.04 -2.78
N LEU A 271 -15.39 4.30 -2.43
CA LEU A 271 -14.36 5.23 -1.96
C LEU A 271 -13.65 4.66 -0.73
N LYS A 272 -14.41 4.17 0.26
CA LYS A 272 -13.85 3.63 1.50
C LYS A 272 -12.83 2.54 1.23
N ILE A 273 -13.17 1.55 0.40
CA ILE A 273 -12.27 0.44 0.06
C ILE A 273 -11.02 0.94 -0.67
N ARG A 274 -11.16 1.87 -1.62
CA ARG A 274 -10.01 2.44 -2.36
C ARG A 274 -9.09 3.26 -1.45
N VAL A 275 -9.65 4.01 -0.50
CA VAL A 275 -8.89 4.74 0.52
C VAL A 275 -8.13 3.78 1.43
N GLU A 276 -8.78 2.71 1.90
CA GLU A 276 -8.14 1.67 2.70
C GLU A 276 -6.99 1.01 1.93
N LEU A 277 -7.16 0.69 0.65
CA LEU A 277 -6.10 0.11 -0.20
C LEU A 277 -4.87 1.00 -0.30
N ILE A 278 -5.06 2.30 -0.61
CA ILE A 278 -3.92 3.23 -0.74
C ILE A 278 -3.19 3.37 0.59
N LYS A 279 -3.92 3.50 1.70
CA LYS A 279 -3.33 3.59 3.05
C LYS A 279 -2.56 2.32 3.43
N SER A 280 -3.14 1.15 3.18
CA SER A 280 -2.47 -0.13 3.44
C SER A 280 -1.19 -0.27 2.58
N THR A 281 -1.23 0.23 1.34
CA THR A 281 -0.03 0.31 0.47
C THR A 281 1.03 1.25 1.05
N GLN A 282 0.65 2.41 1.61
CA GLN A 282 1.59 3.31 2.32
C GLN A 282 2.24 2.61 3.51
N THR A 283 1.45 1.89 4.32
CA THR A 283 1.99 1.09 5.43
C THR A 283 2.97 0.04 4.92
N ALA A 284 2.62 -0.70 3.87
CA ALA A 284 3.51 -1.72 3.30
C ALA A 284 4.82 -1.13 2.76
N VAL A 285 4.82 0.07 2.17
CA VAL A 285 6.04 0.78 1.77
C VAL A 285 6.91 1.15 2.97
N ALA A 286 6.30 1.62 4.07
CA ALA A 286 7.03 1.93 5.30
C ALA A 286 7.63 0.67 5.94
N GLU A 287 6.86 -0.42 6.00
CA GLU A 287 7.32 -1.72 6.51
C GLU A 287 8.38 -2.34 5.61
N TRP A 288 8.37 -2.07 4.31
CA TRP A 288 9.42 -2.52 3.38
C TRP A 288 10.78 -1.88 3.72
N ALA A 289 10.80 -0.57 4.01
CA ALA A 289 12.01 0.12 4.45
C ALA A 289 12.46 -0.33 5.86
N ALA A 290 11.50 -0.62 6.76
CA ALA A 290 11.80 -1.16 8.09
C ALA A 290 12.37 -2.59 8.02
N ALA A 291 11.82 -3.43 7.15
CA ALA A 291 12.33 -4.78 6.91
C ALA A 291 13.77 -4.75 6.37
N HIS A 292 14.12 -3.77 5.52
CA HIS A 292 15.51 -3.57 5.11
C HIS A 292 16.45 -3.28 6.30
N ARG A 293 16.03 -2.45 7.28
CA ARG A 293 16.78 -2.25 8.54
C ARG A 293 16.97 -3.56 9.30
N ASN A 294 15.91 -4.37 9.39
CA ASN A 294 15.96 -5.66 10.05
C ASN A 294 16.92 -6.63 9.35
N ILE A 295 17.02 -6.59 8.02
CA ILE A 295 18.00 -7.36 7.25
C ILE A 295 19.41 -6.91 7.60
N ALA A 296 19.69 -5.60 7.59
CA ALA A 296 21.00 -5.07 7.96
C ALA A 296 21.42 -5.52 9.38
N ALA A 297 20.50 -5.47 10.35
CA ALA A 297 20.75 -5.94 11.71
C ALA A 297 20.96 -7.47 11.76
N ALA A 298 20.14 -8.25 11.05
CA ALA A 298 20.23 -9.71 11.04
C ALA A 298 21.53 -10.23 10.42
N VAL A 299 22.01 -9.61 9.35
CA VAL A 299 23.31 -9.92 8.74
C VAL A 299 24.45 -9.66 9.72
N ARG A 300 24.44 -8.50 10.39
CA ARG A 300 25.44 -8.15 11.41
C ARG A 300 25.47 -9.11 12.58
N GLU A 301 24.29 -9.45 13.08
CA GLU A 301 24.10 -10.28 14.27
C GLU A 301 24.08 -11.79 13.95
N LYS A 302 24.20 -12.17 12.67
CA LYS A 302 24.15 -13.55 12.18
C LYS A 302 22.91 -14.32 12.66
N ARG A 303 21.75 -13.66 12.62
CA ARG A 303 20.46 -14.22 13.05
C ARG A 303 19.44 -14.23 11.91
N SER A 304 18.28 -14.82 12.17
CA SER A 304 17.15 -14.76 11.22
C SER A 304 16.58 -13.34 11.09
N VAL A 305 16.06 -13.07 9.90
CA VAL A 305 15.39 -11.81 9.57
C VAL A 305 13.95 -11.86 10.04
N ASN A 306 13.48 -10.77 10.65
CA ASN A 306 12.06 -10.57 10.93
C ASN A 306 11.45 -9.65 9.87
N VAL A 307 10.58 -10.20 9.03
CA VAL A 307 9.78 -9.48 8.02
C VAL A 307 8.26 -9.59 8.25
N GLU A 308 7.84 -10.05 9.42
CA GLU A 308 6.44 -10.38 9.70
C GLU A 308 5.49 -9.20 9.44
N ALA A 309 5.88 -8.00 9.87
CA ALA A 309 5.09 -6.79 9.66
C ALA A 309 4.89 -6.45 8.17
N LEU A 310 5.92 -6.62 7.34
CA LEU A 310 5.84 -6.41 5.89
C LEU A 310 4.93 -7.47 5.23
N VAL A 311 5.06 -8.73 5.62
CA VAL A 311 4.20 -9.82 5.11
C VAL A 311 2.74 -9.55 5.49
N GLN A 312 2.47 -9.18 6.74
CA GLN A 312 1.12 -8.87 7.19
C GLN A 312 0.52 -7.66 6.45
N ALA A 313 1.27 -6.57 6.29
CA ALA A 313 0.82 -5.39 5.56
C ALA A 313 0.49 -5.68 4.09
N THR A 314 1.28 -6.54 3.43
CA THR A 314 1.05 -6.91 2.03
C THR A 314 -0.13 -7.87 1.86
N LEU A 315 -0.38 -8.76 2.83
CA LEU A 315 -1.58 -9.60 2.88
C LEU A 315 -2.86 -8.78 3.07
N GLU A 316 -2.85 -7.79 3.97
CA GLU A 316 -3.96 -6.86 4.17
C GLU A 316 -4.29 -6.09 2.88
N ALA A 317 -3.26 -5.56 2.21
CA ALA A 317 -3.43 -4.88 0.94
C ALA A 317 -3.98 -5.81 -0.15
N ARG A 318 -3.52 -7.07 -0.21
CA ARG A 318 -4.03 -8.09 -1.15
C ARG A 318 -5.50 -8.40 -0.90
N GLU A 319 -5.92 -8.48 0.36
CA GLU A 319 -7.32 -8.71 0.73
C GLU A 319 -8.20 -7.52 0.29
N LEU A 320 -7.72 -6.28 0.46
CA LEU A 320 -8.39 -5.10 -0.06
C LEU A 320 -8.51 -5.10 -1.59
N VAL A 321 -7.47 -5.56 -2.30
CA VAL A 321 -7.52 -5.78 -3.75
C VAL A 321 -8.60 -6.80 -4.13
N ARG A 322 -8.74 -7.91 -3.38
CA ARG A 322 -9.77 -8.91 -3.62
C ARG A 322 -11.17 -8.31 -3.45
N ARG A 323 -11.41 -7.64 -2.32
CA ARG A 323 -12.68 -6.95 -2.05
C ARG A 323 -13.04 -5.91 -3.11
N LEU A 324 -12.05 -5.18 -3.63
CA LEU A 324 -12.26 -4.21 -4.70
C LEU A 324 -12.70 -4.85 -6.03
N LYS A 325 -12.26 -6.09 -6.32
CA LYS A 325 -12.67 -6.83 -7.54
C LYS A 325 -14.06 -7.44 -7.44
N GLU A 326 -14.62 -7.51 -6.23
CA GLU A 326 -15.95 -8.07 -5.96
C GLU A 326 -17.05 -7.00 -5.99
N LEU A 327 -16.66 -5.71 -6.07
CA LEU A 327 -17.55 -4.59 -6.34
C LEU A 327 -17.80 -4.44 -7.85
#